data_AF-A0A484BHT2-F1
#
_entry.id   AF-A0A484BHT2-F1
#
_cell.length_a   1.000
_cell.length_b   1.000
_cell.length_c   1.000
_cell.angle_alpha   90.00
_cell.angle_beta   90.00
_cell.angle_gamma   90.00
#
_symmetry.space_group_name_H-M   'P 1'
#
loop_
_entity.id
_entity.type
_entity.pdbx_description
1 polymer ?
#
loop_
_entity_poly.entity_id
_entity_poly.type
_entity_poly.pdbx_seq_one_letter_code
_entity_poly.pdbx_strand_id
1 'polypeptide(L)'
;MKHRKPYNLRNIILIYNICQMIYNGSIFLMAFYYLLIDGTYDITCMHTLSLDHPKKSIERWITYIFFMNKIFDLLDTIFFVLRKSYKQITVLHVYHHAMMVYFMYWVTRLYGAGGQYAVMGLCNTTVHFLMYFYYFNAGLRPKMKMNLCNTTADPETKEFPILDSAWPSTLICLGYLLFALKLGPIYMKNRQPYNVKPLMLIYNIVQVIYNGIMFSFGVYRVIINPAYDNKCMETLPLDHPLKPTERLAAYIFFLNKLLDLVDTVFFVLRKSYKQITVLHLYHHVIMVYGTYWVLRMYGTGGQYAMMGFFNSFVHTVMYSYYFVSALYPELKGNLWWKKYITRLQLAQFILLFFQPIHVLIFNPTCGFPLGLHLMQLAAAVSFIIMFSNFYYHAYIKPKPLKTQ
;
A
#
# COMPACT_ATOMS: atom_id res chain seq x y z
N MET A 1 2.15 -8.86 -43.08
CA MET A 1 2.76 -7.54 -42.83
C MET A 1 4.04 -7.23 -43.63
N LYS A 2 4.75 -8.22 -44.19
CA LYS A 2 6.05 -8.05 -44.89
C LYS A 2 6.09 -6.84 -45.86
N HIS A 3 5.15 -6.76 -46.80
CA HIS A 3 5.09 -5.72 -47.84
C HIS A 3 4.15 -4.53 -47.52
N ARG A 4 3.56 -4.46 -46.32
CA ARG A 4 2.61 -3.39 -45.92
C ARG A 4 3.24 -2.40 -44.95
N LYS A 5 2.81 -1.14 -44.95
CA LYS A 5 3.20 -0.12 -43.94
C LYS A 5 2.63 -0.50 -42.56
N PRO A 6 3.29 -0.14 -41.43
CA PRO A 6 2.77 -0.42 -40.10
C PRO A 6 1.47 0.34 -39.85
N TYR A 7 0.50 -0.31 -39.20
CA TYR A 7 -0.78 0.32 -38.87
C TYR A 7 -0.63 1.29 -37.69
N ASN A 8 -1.29 2.45 -37.77
CA ASN A 8 -1.41 3.36 -36.64
C ASN A 8 -2.55 2.92 -35.72
N LEU A 9 -2.22 2.15 -34.68
CA LEU A 9 -3.18 1.57 -33.74
C LEU A 9 -3.17 2.27 -32.38
N ARG A 10 -2.65 3.50 -32.28
CA ARG A 10 -2.43 4.17 -30.98
C ARG A 10 -3.68 4.20 -30.10
N ASN A 11 -4.81 4.68 -30.63
CA ASN A 11 -6.05 4.83 -29.87
C ASN A 11 -6.66 3.47 -29.50
N ILE A 12 -6.56 2.49 -30.39
CA ILE A 12 -7.04 1.12 -30.16
C ILE A 12 -6.25 0.47 -29.03
N ILE A 13 -4.92 0.62 -29.03
CA ILE A 13 -4.05 0.07 -27.98
C ILE A 13 -4.28 0.77 -26.64
N LEU A 14 -4.55 2.09 -26.64
CA LEU A 14 -4.92 2.81 -25.43
C LEU A 14 -6.22 2.28 -24.81
N ILE A 15 -7.26 2.10 -25.63
CA ILE A 15 -8.54 1.54 -25.20
C ILE A 15 -8.35 0.10 -24.71
N TYR A 16 -7.57 -0.71 -25.43
CA TYR A 16 -7.25 -2.07 -25.02
C TYR A 16 -6.54 -2.12 -23.66
N ASN A 17 -5.50 -1.31 -23.46
CA ASN A 17 -4.74 -1.31 -22.21
C ASN A 17 -5.57 -0.85 -21.01
N ILE A 18 -6.46 0.15 -21.17
CA ILE A 18 -7.34 0.57 -20.07
C ILE A 18 -8.43 -0.47 -19.79
N CYS A 19 -9.00 -1.10 -20.82
CA CYS A 19 -9.93 -2.22 -20.64
C CYS A 19 -9.25 -3.39 -19.93
N GLN A 20 -8.03 -3.75 -20.33
CA GLN A 20 -7.24 -4.80 -19.69
C GLN A 20 -6.91 -4.48 -18.24
N MET A 21 -6.55 -3.23 -17.95
CA MET A 21 -6.32 -2.77 -16.58
C MET A 21 -7.59 -2.92 -15.72
N ILE A 22 -8.74 -2.45 -16.20
CA ILE A 22 -10.02 -2.60 -15.48
C ILE A 22 -10.34 -4.08 -15.27
N TYR A 23 -10.22 -4.90 -16.32
CA TYR A 23 -10.53 -6.32 -16.28
C TYR A 23 -9.65 -7.09 -15.26
N ASN A 24 -8.33 -6.89 -15.31
CA ASN A 24 -7.39 -7.50 -14.36
C ASN A 24 -7.62 -6.98 -12.93
N GLY A 25 -7.93 -5.69 -12.76
CA GLY A 25 -8.27 -5.11 -11.46
C GLY A 25 -9.55 -5.70 -10.86
N SER A 26 -10.58 -5.92 -11.67
CA SER A 26 -11.83 -6.56 -11.23
C SER A 26 -11.62 -8.02 -10.81
N ILE A 27 -10.85 -8.80 -11.58
CA ILE A 27 -10.51 -10.18 -11.20
C ILE A 27 -9.70 -10.18 -9.89
N PHE A 28 -8.72 -9.28 -9.77
CA PHE A 28 -7.92 -9.15 -8.56
C PHE A 28 -8.78 -8.86 -7.33
N LEU A 29 -9.66 -7.86 -7.38
CA LEU A 29 -10.53 -7.51 -6.26
C LEU A 29 -11.44 -8.67 -5.85
N MET A 30 -12.00 -9.37 -6.84
CA MET A 30 -12.86 -10.54 -6.62
C MET A 30 -12.06 -11.68 -5.97
N ALA A 31 -10.92 -12.04 -6.54
CA ALA A 31 -10.05 -13.09 -6.00
C ALA A 31 -9.50 -12.73 -4.61
N PHE A 32 -9.08 -11.49 -4.39
CA PHE A 32 -8.56 -10.99 -3.11
C PHE A 32 -9.61 -11.09 -2.00
N TYR A 33 -10.84 -10.64 -2.29
CA TYR A 33 -11.94 -10.73 -1.34
C TYR A 33 -12.24 -12.18 -0.96
N TYR A 34 -12.42 -13.06 -1.95
CA TYR A 34 -12.80 -14.45 -1.71
C TYR A 34 -11.69 -15.30 -1.06
N LEU A 35 -10.42 -15.04 -1.41
CA LEU A 35 -9.30 -15.82 -0.88
C LEU A 35 -8.84 -15.34 0.50
N LEU A 36 -8.85 -14.02 0.75
CA LEU A 36 -8.16 -13.45 1.92
C LEU A 36 -9.08 -12.76 2.92
N ILE A 37 -10.30 -12.37 2.53
CA ILE A 37 -11.22 -11.61 3.41
C ILE A 37 -12.40 -12.46 3.87
N ASP A 38 -13.00 -13.20 2.95
CA ASP A 38 -14.24 -13.96 3.17
C ASP A 38 -14.07 -15.15 4.15
N GLY A 39 -12.84 -15.48 4.52
CA GLY A 39 -12.53 -16.50 5.53
C GLY A 39 -12.78 -17.94 5.07
N THR A 40 -13.00 -18.15 3.77
CA THR A 40 -13.33 -19.45 3.17
C THR A 40 -12.10 -20.36 3.03
N TYR A 41 -10.89 -19.83 2.98
CA TYR A 41 -9.64 -20.59 2.83
C TYR A 41 -8.72 -20.42 4.03
N ASP A 42 -8.03 -21.51 4.39
CA ASP A 42 -6.88 -21.44 5.30
C ASP A 42 -5.65 -20.93 4.53
N ILE A 43 -5.05 -19.84 5.02
CA ILE A 43 -3.90 -19.17 4.39
C ILE A 43 -2.65 -20.08 4.38
N THR A 44 -2.57 -21.06 5.28
CA THR A 44 -1.45 -21.99 5.37
C THR A 44 -1.57 -23.18 4.41
N CYS A 45 -2.79 -23.62 4.09
CA CYS A 45 -3.04 -24.71 3.15
C CYS A 45 -4.37 -24.51 2.39
N MET A 46 -4.30 -23.86 1.23
CA MET A 46 -5.48 -23.55 0.42
C MET A 46 -5.87 -24.75 -0.47
N HIS A 47 -6.77 -25.60 0.03
CA HIS A 47 -7.38 -26.64 -0.79
C HIS A 47 -8.46 -26.07 -1.72
N THR A 48 -8.65 -26.73 -2.86
CA THR A 48 -9.76 -26.46 -3.77
C THR A 48 -11.09 -26.82 -3.08
N LEU A 49 -12.11 -25.98 -3.21
CA LEU A 49 -13.41 -26.26 -2.58
C LEU A 49 -14.04 -27.55 -3.13
N SER A 50 -14.74 -28.29 -2.25
CA SER A 50 -15.52 -29.47 -2.64
C SER A 50 -16.67 -29.08 -3.57
N LEU A 51 -17.16 -30.06 -4.34
CA LEU A 51 -18.22 -29.83 -5.34
C LEU A 51 -19.53 -29.32 -4.72
N ASP A 52 -19.84 -29.79 -3.51
CA ASP A 52 -21.08 -29.46 -2.79
C ASP A 52 -20.98 -28.13 -2.02
N HIS A 53 -19.80 -27.49 -2.00
CA HIS A 53 -19.61 -26.25 -1.28
C HIS A 53 -20.39 -25.09 -1.93
N PRO A 54 -21.16 -24.29 -1.18
CA PRO A 54 -22.04 -23.26 -1.75
C PRO A 54 -21.28 -22.19 -2.57
N LYS A 55 -20.00 -21.95 -2.25
CA LYS A 55 -19.13 -20.99 -2.95
C LYS A 55 -18.34 -21.59 -4.13
N LYS A 56 -18.49 -22.88 -4.43
CA LYS A 56 -17.76 -23.55 -5.52
C LYS A 56 -18.07 -22.97 -6.90
N SER A 57 -19.31 -22.52 -7.11
CA SER A 57 -19.73 -21.87 -8.34
C SER A 57 -18.96 -20.57 -8.60
N ILE A 58 -18.73 -19.79 -7.56
CA ILE A 58 -18.00 -18.51 -7.63
C ILE A 58 -16.52 -18.76 -7.92
N GLU A 59 -15.92 -19.74 -7.26
CA GLU A 59 -14.54 -20.17 -7.48
C GLU A 59 -14.29 -20.56 -8.96
N ARG A 60 -15.23 -21.31 -9.55
CA ARG A 60 -15.20 -21.68 -10.98
C ARG A 60 -15.31 -20.47 -11.90
N TRP A 61 -16.20 -19.53 -11.57
CA TRP A 61 -16.38 -18.30 -12.36
C TRP A 61 -15.15 -17.41 -12.34
N ILE A 62 -14.51 -17.22 -11.19
CA ILE A 62 -13.26 -16.44 -11.06
C ILE A 62 -12.19 -17.03 -11.99
N THR A 63 -12.01 -18.35 -11.95
CA THR A 63 -11.02 -19.01 -12.80
C THR A 63 -11.39 -18.90 -14.27
N TYR A 64 -12.65 -19.13 -14.64
CA TYR A 64 -13.07 -19.03 -16.03
C TYR A 64 -12.83 -17.63 -16.60
N ILE A 65 -13.16 -16.58 -15.85
CA ILE A 65 -12.89 -15.19 -16.22
C ILE A 65 -11.38 -14.94 -16.36
N PHE A 66 -10.57 -15.49 -15.45
CA PHE A 66 -9.11 -15.42 -15.56
C PHE A 66 -8.56 -16.16 -16.80
N PHE A 67 -9.13 -17.32 -17.17
CA PHE A 67 -8.78 -18.02 -18.40
C PHE A 67 -9.14 -17.20 -19.64
N MET A 68 -10.34 -16.60 -19.67
CA MET A 68 -10.75 -15.71 -20.76
C MET A 68 -9.80 -14.51 -20.91
N ASN A 69 -9.32 -13.95 -19.79
CA ASN A 69 -8.29 -12.91 -19.79
C ASN A 69 -7.04 -13.33 -20.59
N LYS A 70 -6.55 -14.56 -20.41
CA LYS A 70 -5.36 -15.05 -21.11
C LYS A 70 -5.55 -15.17 -22.62
N ILE A 71 -6.78 -15.42 -23.06
CA ILE A 71 -7.13 -15.38 -24.48
C ILE A 71 -7.07 -13.93 -24.98
N PHE A 72 -7.60 -12.97 -24.23
CA PHE A 72 -7.52 -11.55 -24.60
C PHE A 72 -6.09 -10.98 -24.58
N ASP A 73 -5.21 -11.52 -23.73
CA ASP A 73 -3.78 -11.18 -23.69
C ASP A 73 -3.07 -11.54 -25.02
N LEU A 74 -3.62 -12.45 -25.84
CA LEU A 74 -3.05 -12.76 -27.17
C LEU A 74 -3.10 -11.58 -28.15
N LEU A 75 -4.01 -10.62 -27.92
CA LEU A 75 -4.12 -9.40 -28.72
C LEU A 75 -2.82 -8.58 -28.69
N ASP A 76 -2.02 -8.66 -27.62
CA ASP A 76 -0.70 -7.99 -27.53
C ASP A 76 0.20 -8.39 -28.70
N THR A 77 0.25 -9.69 -29.01
CA THR A 77 1.05 -10.23 -30.12
C THR A 77 0.54 -9.73 -31.46
N ILE A 78 -0.78 -9.65 -31.63
CA ILE A 78 -1.40 -9.13 -32.84
C ILE A 78 -1.03 -7.65 -33.03
N PHE A 79 -1.08 -6.84 -31.98
CA PHE A 79 -0.66 -5.44 -32.03
C PHE A 79 0.81 -5.28 -32.41
N PHE A 80 1.71 -6.12 -31.89
CA PHE A 80 3.13 -6.10 -32.29
C PHE A 80 3.33 -6.41 -33.77
N VAL A 81 2.63 -7.43 -34.29
CA VAL A 81 2.70 -7.80 -35.72
C VAL A 81 2.19 -6.67 -36.61
N LEU A 82 1.02 -6.10 -36.29
CA LEU A 82 0.39 -5.04 -37.10
C LEU A 82 1.19 -3.72 -37.08
N ARG A 83 1.95 -3.46 -36.00
CA ARG A 83 2.84 -2.29 -35.88
C ARG A 83 4.27 -2.53 -36.39
N LYS A 84 4.59 -3.75 -36.83
CA LYS A 84 5.96 -4.18 -37.19
C LYS A 84 6.97 -4.04 -36.05
N SER A 85 6.53 -4.14 -34.79
CA SER A 85 7.39 -4.11 -33.61
C SER A 85 8.00 -5.49 -33.32
N TYR A 86 8.64 -6.11 -34.31
CA TYR A 86 9.11 -7.51 -34.20
C TYR A 86 10.11 -7.76 -33.08
N LYS A 87 10.86 -6.73 -32.64
CA LYS A 87 11.76 -6.81 -31.48
C LYS A 87 11.04 -7.15 -30.17
N GLN A 88 9.74 -6.88 -30.07
CA GLN A 88 8.91 -7.21 -28.90
C GLN A 88 8.41 -8.66 -28.93
N ILE A 89 8.41 -9.30 -30.10
CA ILE A 89 7.99 -10.70 -30.28
C ILE A 89 9.20 -11.60 -29.99
N THR A 90 9.50 -11.76 -28.71
CA THR A 90 10.58 -12.63 -28.23
C THR A 90 10.10 -14.06 -28.05
N VAL A 91 11.03 -15.01 -27.96
CA VAL A 91 10.71 -16.41 -27.60
C VAL A 91 9.99 -16.45 -26.26
N LEU A 92 10.45 -15.67 -25.28
CA LEU A 92 9.82 -15.56 -23.96
C LEU A 92 8.35 -15.11 -24.06
N HIS A 93 8.08 -14.06 -24.83
CA HIS A 93 6.73 -13.53 -25.03
C HIS A 93 5.80 -14.60 -25.63
N VAL A 94 6.20 -15.19 -26.76
CA VAL A 94 5.36 -16.16 -27.47
C VAL A 94 5.15 -17.43 -26.64
N TYR A 95 6.21 -17.95 -26.02
CA TYR A 95 6.15 -19.11 -25.15
C TYR A 95 5.21 -18.87 -23.96
N HIS A 96 5.37 -17.75 -23.26
CA HIS A 96 4.53 -17.41 -22.11
C HIS A 96 3.05 -17.32 -22.49
N HIS A 97 2.70 -16.55 -23.51
CA HIS A 97 1.30 -16.38 -23.90
C HIS A 97 0.65 -17.68 -24.40
N ALA A 98 1.37 -18.48 -25.20
CA ALA A 98 0.86 -19.77 -25.67
C ALA A 98 0.71 -20.80 -24.53
N MET A 99 1.74 -20.92 -23.68
CA MET A 99 1.71 -21.87 -22.57
C MET A 99 0.70 -21.49 -21.50
N MET A 100 0.50 -20.20 -21.21
CA MET A 100 -0.48 -19.78 -20.21
C MET A 100 -1.91 -20.10 -20.63
N VAL A 101 -2.26 -19.94 -21.91
CA VAL A 101 -3.59 -20.35 -22.41
C VAL A 101 -3.77 -21.86 -22.32
N TYR A 102 -2.76 -22.63 -22.77
CA TYR A 102 -2.78 -24.09 -22.70
C TYR A 102 -2.88 -24.61 -21.26
N PHE A 103 -2.02 -24.09 -20.37
CA PHE A 103 -1.98 -24.48 -18.96
C PHE A 103 -3.28 -24.12 -18.25
N MET A 104 -3.82 -22.91 -18.46
CA MET A 104 -5.08 -22.49 -17.82
C MET A 104 -6.28 -23.28 -18.31
N TYR A 105 -6.29 -23.69 -19.58
CA TYR A 105 -7.31 -24.61 -20.10
C TYR A 105 -7.33 -25.93 -19.32
N TRP A 106 -6.16 -26.56 -19.17
CA TRP A 106 -6.05 -27.83 -18.45
C TRP A 106 -6.32 -27.70 -16.94
N VAL A 107 -5.85 -26.62 -16.30
CA VAL A 107 -6.12 -26.35 -14.88
C VAL A 107 -7.61 -26.16 -14.62
N THR A 108 -8.29 -25.39 -15.47
CA THR A 108 -9.74 -25.17 -15.37
C THR A 108 -10.52 -26.46 -15.58
N ARG A 109 -10.07 -27.32 -16.51
CA ARG A 109 -10.76 -28.57 -16.86
C ARG A 109 -10.54 -29.71 -15.87
N LEU A 110 -9.32 -29.92 -15.38
CA LEU A 110 -8.95 -31.10 -14.58
C LEU A 110 -9.06 -30.87 -13.08
N TYR A 111 -8.68 -29.69 -12.60
CA TYR A 111 -8.50 -29.46 -11.16
C TYR A 111 -9.61 -28.61 -10.52
N GLY A 112 -10.60 -28.18 -11.31
CA GLY A 112 -11.75 -27.40 -10.79
C GLY A 112 -11.35 -26.09 -10.12
N ALA A 113 -10.17 -25.59 -10.51
CA ALA A 113 -9.48 -24.35 -10.18
C ALA A 113 -9.97 -23.56 -8.97
N GLY A 114 -9.20 -23.70 -7.90
CA GLY A 114 -9.42 -23.15 -6.57
C GLY A 114 -8.24 -23.49 -5.66
N GLY A 115 -8.18 -22.87 -4.50
CA GLY A 115 -7.09 -23.10 -3.55
C GLY A 115 -5.76 -22.46 -4.00
N GLN A 116 -4.64 -23.18 -3.90
CA GLN A 116 -3.29 -22.65 -4.18
C GLN A 116 -3.12 -22.04 -5.59
N TYR A 117 -3.80 -22.58 -6.61
CA TYR A 117 -3.73 -22.03 -7.98
C TYR A 117 -4.35 -20.63 -8.09
N ALA A 118 -5.31 -20.30 -7.21
CA ALA A 118 -5.95 -18.99 -7.18
C ALA A 118 -4.99 -17.90 -6.67
N VAL A 119 -4.01 -18.26 -5.83
CA VAL A 119 -2.93 -17.35 -5.40
C VAL A 119 -2.05 -16.97 -6.58
N MET A 120 -1.71 -17.92 -7.47
CA MET A 120 -0.97 -17.63 -8.69
C MET A 120 -1.76 -16.69 -9.62
N GLY A 121 -3.08 -16.92 -9.75
CA GLY A 121 -3.98 -16.02 -10.46
C GLY A 121 -4.03 -14.62 -9.86
N LEU A 122 -4.05 -14.51 -8.53
CA LEU A 122 -4.00 -13.24 -7.79
C LEU A 122 -2.70 -12.48 -8.09
N CYS A 123 -1.54 -13.14 -7.94
CA CYS A 123 -0.25 -12.52 -8.25
C CYS A 123 -0.16 -12.10 -9.72
N ASN A 124 -0.63 -12.94 -10.64
CA ASN A 124 -0.61 -12.61 -12.06
C ASN A 124 -1.51 -11.42 -12.40
N THR A 125 -2.74 -11.36 -11.88
CA THR A 125 -3.64 -10.23 -12.12
C THR A 125 -3.11 -8.93 -11.51
N THR A 126 -2.42 -8.99 -10.37
CA THR A 126 -1.71 -7.82 -9.83
C THR A 126 -0.62 -7.33 -10.79
N VAL A 127 0.24 -8.24 -11.27
CA VAL A 127 1.31 -7.88 -12.21
C VAL A 127 0.72 -7.36 -13.53
N HIS A 128 -0.32 -7.99 -14.06
CA HIS A 128 -0.97 -7.57 -15.30
C HIS A 128 -1.69 -6.23 -15.16
N PHE A 129 -2.35 -5.96 -14.03
CA PHE A 129 -2.92 -4.64 -13.74
C PHE A 129 -1.86 -3.54 -13.82
N LEU A 130 -0.71 -3.75 -13.17
CA LEU A 130 0.41 -2.80 -13.17
C LEU A 130 1.05 -2.68 -14.56
N MET A 131 1.20 -3.78 -15.28
CA MET A 131 1.79 -3.82 -16.61
C MET A 131 0.91 -3.08 -17.64
N TYR A 132 -0.40 -3.34 -17.67
CA TYR A 132 -1.31 -2.67 -18.60
C TYR A 132 -1.54 -1.20 -18.22
N PHE A 133 -1.52 -0.86 -16.94
CA PHE A 133 -1.44 0.54 -16.51
C PHE A 133 -0.17 1.21 -17.06
N TYR A 134 0.99 0.55 -16.98
CA TYR A 134 2.22 1.06 -17.56
C TYR A 134 2.11 1.24 -19.09
N TYR A 135 1.61 0.25 -19.82
CA TYR A 135 1.44 0.35 -21.29
C TYR A 135 0.44 1.43 -21.70
N PHE A 136 -0.64 1.61 -20.94
CA PHE A 136 -1.59 2.70 -21.14
C PHE A 136 -0.90 4.06 -21.03
N ASN A 137 -0.19 4.28 -19.92
CA ASN A 137 0.48 5.56 -19.68
C ASN A 137 1.66 5.79 -20.65
N ALA A 138 2.42 4.75 -21.02
CA ALA A 138 3.46 4.84 -22.04
C ALA A 138 2.89 5.20 -23.43
N GLY A 139 1.67 4.74 -23.75
CA GLY A 139 0.95 5.10 -24.98
C GLY A 139 0.41 6.55 -24.97
N LEU A 140 0.07 7.07 -23.80
CA LEU A 140 -0.29 8.49 -23.62
C LEU A 140 0.95 9.39 -23.70
N ARG A 141 2.09 8.93 -23.17
CA ARG A 141 3.30 9.74 -22.95
C ARG A 141 4.57 9.00 -23.38
N PRO A 142 5.03 9.17 -24.63
CA PRO A 142 6.26 8.54 -25.13
C PRO A 142 7.54 8.90 -24.33
N LYS A 143 7.52 10.01 -23.57
CA LYS A 143 8.62 10.47 -22.71
C LYS A 143 8.61 9.89 -21.30
N MET A 144 7.56 9.17 -20.90
CA MET A 144 7.44 8.61 -19.56
C MET A 144 8.25 7.31 -19.46
N LYS A 145 9.58 7.43 -19.45
CA LYS A 145 10.44 6.31 -19.06
C LYS A 145 10.19 6.04 -17.58
N MET A 146 9.94 4.77 -17.24
CA MET A 146 9.90 4.30 -15.86
C MET A 146 11.32 4.38 -15.29
N ASN A 147 11.72 5.58 -14.90
CA ASN A 147 12.95 5.83 -14.19
C ASN A 147 12.72 5.46 -12.72
N LEU A 148 12.53 4.16 -12.43
CA LEU A 148 12.43 3.67 -11.05
C LEU A 148 13.75 3.92 -10.29
N CYS A 149 14.87 4.06 -11.02
CA CYS A 149 16.23 4.10 -10.49
C CYS A 149 17.11 5.24 -11.03
N ASN A 150 16.59 6.19 -11.82
CA ASN A 150 17.40 7.27 -12.42
C ASN A 150 17.35 8.60 -11.64
N THR A 151 16.60 8.66 -10.54
CA THR A 151 16.77 9.72 -9.55
C THR A 151 17.92 9.33 -8.64
N THR A 152 19.05 10.05 -8.74
CA THR A 152 20.13 9.92 -7.75
C THR A 152 19.60 10.42 -6.42
N ALA A 153 19.14 9.51 -5.58
CA ALA A 153 18.67 9.84 -4.26
C ALA A 153 19.73 10.62 -3.48
N ASP A 154 19.26 11.60 -2.71
CA ASP A 154 20.09 12.58 -2.02
C ASP A 154 21.29 11.92 -1.31
N PRO A 155 22.54 12.29 -1.65
CA PRO A 155 23.72 11.61 -1.12
C PRO A 155 23.87 11.79 0.39
N GLU A 156 23.48 12.95 0.93
CA GLU A 156 23.65 13.29 2.36
C GLU A 156 22.67 12.55 3.25
N THR A 157 21.57 12.01 2.71
CA THR A 157 20.63 11.22 3.52
C THR A 157 21.24 9.93 4.08
N LYS A 158 22.35 9.46 3.52
CA LYS A 158 23.10 8.29 4.02
C LYS A 158 23.89 8.59 5.30
N GLU A 159 24.14 9.87 5.60
CA GLU A 159 24.88 10.28 6.79
C GLU A 159 24.02 10.25 8.05
N PHE A 160 22.69 10.23 7.89
CA PHE A 160 21.79 10.06 9.02
C PHE A 160 21.87 8.63 9.58
N PRO A 161 21.91 8.48 10.92
CA PRO A 161 21.85 7.17 11.56
C PRO A 161 20.67 6.33 11.04
N ILE A 162 20.85 5.01 10.90
CA ILE A 162 19.82 4.03 10.46
C ILE A 162 19.48 4.11 8.96
N LEU A 163 19.81 5.20 8.26
CA LEU A 163 19.52 5.38 6.83
C LEU A 163 20.70 5.02 5.89
N ASP A 164 21.86 4.66 6.46
CA ASP A 164 23.08 4.27 5.76
C ASP A 164 22.87 3.04 4.85
N SER A 165 22.09 2.07 5.32
CA SER A 165 21.80 0.81 4.64
C SER A 165 20.37 0.32 4.91
N ALA A 166 19.89 -0.63 4.12
CA ALA A 166 18.55 -1.19 4.30
C ALA A 166 18.47 -2.14 5.50
N TRP A 167 19.63 -2.63 5.96
CA TRP A 167 19.73 -3.65 7.00
C TRP A 167 19.19 -3.18 8.35
N PRO A 168 19.56 -2.00 8.91
CA PRO A 168 18.98 -1.51 10.15
C PRO A 168 17.46 -1.48 10.15
N SER A 169 16.85 -0.87 9.14
CA SER A 169 15.38 -0.81 9.02
C SER A 169 14.75 -2.19 8.87
N THR A 170 15.39 -3.09 8.11
CA THR A 170 14.92 -4.47 7.92
C THR A 170 14.98 -5.26 9.23
N LEU A 171 16.09 -5.19 9.96
CA LEU A 171 16.30 -5.89 11.22
C LEU A 171 15.37 -5.36 12.32
N ILE A 172 15.12 -4.05 12.36
CA ILE A 172 14.14 -3.45 13.27
C ILE A 172 12.74 -4.00 12.96
N CYS A 173 12.30 -4.01 11.69
CA CYS A 173 10.99 -4.55 11.32
C CYS A 173 10.85 -6.05 11.61
N LEU A 174 11.88 -6.85 11.32
CA LEU A 174 11.89 -8.29 11.63
C LEU A 174 11.86 -8.54 13.14
N GLY A 175 12.69 -7.82 13.90
CA GLY A 175 12.72 -7.87 15.36
C GLY A 175 11.39 -7.44 15.98
N TYR A 176 10.79 -6.39 15.45
CA TYR A 176 9.45 -5.92 15.82
C TYR A 176 8.37 -6.98 15.61
N LEU A 177 8.32 -7.60 14.42
CA LEU A 177 7.36 -8.67 14.12
C LEU A 177 7.58 -9.89 15.00
N LEU A 178 8.84 -10.31 15.16
CA LEU A 178 9.22 -11.44 16.02
C LEU A 178 8.82 -11.18 17.48
N PHE A 179 9.04 -9.96 17.98
CA PHE A 179 8.61 -9.53 19.30
C PHE A 179 7.09 -9.52 19.44
N ALA A 180 6.38 -8.86 18.53
CA ALA A 180 4.92 -8.68 18.61
C ALA A 180 4.16 -10.00 18.50
N LEU A 181 4.60 -10.91 17.63
CA LEU A 181 3.90 -12.16 17.32
C LEU A 181 4.36 -13.35 18.17
N LYS A 182 5.62 -13.38 18.63
CA LYS A 182 6.16 -14.54 19.36
C LYS A 182 6.81 -14.20 20.68
N LEU A 183 7.95 -13.50 20.67
CA LEU A 183 8.78 -13.35 21.88
C LEU A 183 8.06 -12.62 23.02
N GLY A 184 7.38 -11.53 22.70
CA GLY A 184 6.60 -10.75 23.65
C GLY A 184 5.47 -11.54 24.31
N PRO A 185 4.56 -12.17 23.52
CA PRO A 185 3.54 -13.06 24.05
C PRO A 185 4.09 -14.21 24.90
N ILE A 186 5.19 -14.86 24.48
CA ILE A 186 5.83 -15.94 25.24
C ILE A 186 6.36 -15.41 26.59
N TYR A 187 7.08 -14.29 26.57
CA TYR A 187 7.61 -13.65 27.77
C TYR A 187 6.51 -13.27 28.77
N MET A 188 5.37 -12.79 28.27
CA MET A 188 4.24 -12.37 29.08
C MET A 188 3.32 -13.54 29.52
N LYS A 189 3.46 -14.75 28.96
CA LYS A 189 2.54 -15.87 29.19
C LYS A 189 2.26 -16.10 30.69
N ASN A 190 3.32 -16.21 31.49
CA ASN A 190 3.24 -16.51 32.93
C ASN A 190 3.38 -15.26 33.83
N ARG A 191 3.28 -14.05 33.27
CA ARG A 191 3.40 -12.78 34.01
C ARG A 191 2.06 -12.06 34.10
N GLN A 192 1.85 -11.29 35.15
CA GLN A 192 0.70 -10.38 35.21
C GLN A 192 0.91 -9.18 34.27
N PRO A 193 -0.15 -8.56 33.73
CA PRO A 193 -0.03 -7.33 32.95
C PRO A 193 0.71 -6.25 33.74
N TYR A 194 1.72 -5.64 33.13
CA TYR A 194 2.48 -4.58 33.77
C TYR A 194 1.67 -3.29 33.86
N ASN A 195 1.81 -2.55 34.98
CA ASN A 195 1.27 -1.21 35.11
C ASN A 195 2.14 -0.18 34.36
N VAL A 196 1.99 -0.14 33.04
CA VAL A 196 2.70 0.80 32.16
C VAL A 196 1.94 2.12 31.97
N LYS A 197 0.91 2.42 32.78
CA LYS A 197 0.08 3.62 32.63
C LYS A 197 0.90 4.93 32.65
N PRO A 198 1.84 5.16 33.60
CA PRO A 198 2.62 6.40 33.62
C PRO A 198 3.47 6.57 32.36
N LEU A 199 4.12 5.49 31.91
CA LEU A 199 4.91 5.47 30.69
C LEU A 199 4.06 5.75 29.45
N MET A 200 2.86 5.18 29.36
CA MET A 200 1.93 5.45 28.27
C MET A 200 1.46 6.91 28.26
N LEU A 201 1.23 7.53 29.42
CA LEU A 201 0.85 8.95 29.48
C LEU A 201 1.96 9.84 28.94
N ILE A 202 3.20 9.62 29.40
CA ILE A 202 4.39 10.35 28.91
C ILE A 202 4.58 10.12 27.41
N TYR A 203 4.52 8.87 26.97
CA TYR A 203 4.67 8.53 25.57
C TYR A 203 3.60 9.18 24.68
N ASN A 204 2.33 9.12 25.06
CA ASN A 204 1.25 9.70 24.27
C ASN A 204 1.36 11.23 24.21
N ILE A 205 1.73 11.92 25.31
CA ILE A 205 1.89 13.38 25.27
C ILE A 205 3.10 13.79 24.43
N VAL A 206 4.20 13.05 24.52
CA VAL A 206 5.37 13.24 23.64
C VAL A 206 4.97 13.06 22.18
N GLN A 207 4.21 12.00 21.86
CA GLN A 207 3.72 11.77 20.50
C GLN A 207 2.76 12.88 20.01
N VAL A 208 1.89 13.41 20.87
CA VAL A 208 1.04 14.57 20.53
C VAL A 208 1.88 15.79 20.19
N ILE A 209 2.86 16.13 21.04
CA ILE A 209 3.73 17.30 20.84
C ILE A 209 4.58 17.11 19.58
N TYR A 210 5.19 15.94 19.40
CA TYR A 210 6.04 15.61 18.26
C TYR A 210 5.27 15.75 16.95
N ASN A 211 4.13 15.07 16.82
CA ASN A 211 3.31 15.14 15.61
C ASN A 211 2.70 16.54 15.41
N GLY A 212 2.38 17.25 16.50
CA GLY A 212 1.90 18.63 16.46
C GLY A 212 2.93 19.58 15.85
N ILE A 213 4.19 19.51 16.32
CA ILE A 213 5.30 20.31 15.77
C ILE A 213 5.51 20.00 14.28
N MET A 214 5.52 18.72 13.91
CA MET A 214 5.67 18.32 12.51
C MET A 214 4.52 18.84 11.62
N PHE A 215 3.29 18.76 12.12
CA PHE A 215 2.12 19.29 11.42
C PHE A 215 2.20 20.81 11.27
N SER A 216 2.53 21.55 12.34
CA SER A 216 2.72 23.00 12.31
C SER A 216 3.83 23.42 11.34
N PHE A 217 4.95 22.68 11.31
CA PHE A 217 6.01 22.87 10.33
C PHE A 217 5.51 22.66 8.89
N GLY A 218 4.73 21.60 8.66
CA GLY A 218 4.10 21.35 7.37
C GLY A 218 3.12 22.44 6.95
N VAL A 219 2.27 22.95 7.86
CA VAL A 219 1.39 24.10 7.60
C VAL A 219 2.22 25.31 7.17
N TYR A 220 3.30 25.60 7.90
CA TYR A 220 4.18 26.71 7.58
C TYR A 220 4.83 26.56 6.19
N ARG A 221 5.31 25.36 5.82
CA ARG A 221 6.03 25.12 4.56
C ARG A 221 5.16 24.81 3.34
N VAL A 222 3.90 24.45 3.53
CA VAL A 222 2.97 24.13 2.43
C VAL A 222 2.00 25.29 2.18
N ILE A 223 1.59 26.02 3.22
CA ILE A 223 0.51 27.01 3.16
C ILE A 223 1.04 28.44 3.37
N ILE A 224 1.76 28.69 4.47
CA ILE A 224 2.11 30.07 4.89
C ILE A 224 3.31 30.62 4.10
N ASN A 225 4.36 29.82 3.99
CA ASN A 225 5.58 30.12 3.27
C ASN A 225 5.92 28.91 2.38
N PRO A 226 5.23 28.77 1.24
CA PRO A 226 5.33 27.60 0.37
C PRO A 226 6.77 27.35 -0.08
N ALA A 227 7.33 26.23 0.34
CA ALA A 227 8.64 25.76 -0.13
C ALA A 227 8.52 24.94 -1.43
N TYR A 228 7.31 24.60 -1.86
CA TYR A 228 7.04 23.73 -3.00
C TYR A 228 5.96 24.33 -3.91
N ASP A 229 5.96 23.95 -5.19
CA ASP A 229 4.79 24.12 -6.04
C ASP A 229 3.72 23.09 -5.65
N ASN A 230 2.59 23.57 -5.11
CA ASN A 230 1.50 22.71 -4.67
C ASN A 230 0.81 21.96 -5.83
N LYS A 231 1.06 22.32 -7.10
CA LYS A 231 0.60 21.56 -8.27
C LYS A 231 1.46 20.33 -8.54
N CYS A 232 2.77 20.43 -8.27
CA CYS A 232 3.75 19.36 -8.40
C CYS A 232 4.87 19.54 -7.36
N MET A 233 4.79 18.76 -6.27
CA MET A 233 5.82 18.78 -5.24
C MET A 233 6.96 17.85 -5.61
N GLU A 234 8.06 18.43 -6.09
CA GLU A 234 9.33 17.73 -6.31
C GLU A 234 10.26 17.89 -5.09
N THR A 235 11.32 17.10 -5.05
CA THR A 235 12.38 17.29 -4.03
C THR A 235 13.09 18.61 -4.31
N LEU A 236 13.47 19.35 -3.27
CA LEU A 236 14.25 20.57 -3.46
C LEU A 236 15.62 20.26 -4.09
N PRO A 237 16.16 21.14 -4.96
CA PRO A 237 17.54 21.05 -5.45
C PRO A 237 18.56 20.98 -4.31
N LEU A 238 19.71 20.34 -4.55
CA LEU A 238 20.74 20.13 -3.52
C LEU A 238 21.34 21.44 -2.99
N ASP A 239 21.44 22.45 -3.85
CA ASP A 239 21.93 23.81 -3.55
C ASP A 239 20.86 24.72 -2.94
N HIS A 240 19.61 24.26 -2.82
CA HIS A 240 18.52 25.08 -2.31
C HIS A 240 18.70 25.39 -0.81
N PRO A 241 18.51 26.63 -0.34
CA PRO A 241 18.76 27.01 1.06
C PRO A 241 17.89 26.26 2.08
N LEU A 242 16.70 25.80 1.67
CA LEU A 242 15.81 24.99 2.53
C LEU A 242 16.10 23.49 2.51
N LYS A 243 17.04 23.02 1.67
CA LYS A 243 17.34 21.59 1.53
C LYS A 243 17.75 20.91 2.85
N PRO A 244 18.62 21.49 3.69
CA PRO A 244 18.94 20.90 4.99
C PRO A 244 17.71 20.76 5.90
N THR A 245 16.81 21.74 5.84
CA THR A 245 15.55 21.71 6.60
C THR A 245 14.63 20.60 6.11
N GLU A 246 14.50 20.42 4.79
CA GLU A 246 13.73 19.33 4.17
C GLU A 246 14.28 17.96 4.60
N ARG A 247 15.60 17.79 4.57
CA ARG A 247 16.29 16.56 5.00
C ARG A 247 15.99 16.23 6.46
N LEU A 248 16.17 17.22 7.33
CA LEU A 248 15.92 17.06 8.76
C LEU A 248 14.46 16.70 9.04
N ALA A 249 13.50 17.37 8.40
CA ALA A 249 12.07 17.09 8.58
C ALA A 249 11.72 15.67 8.16
N ALA A 250 12.28 15.19 7.04
CA ALA A 250 12.06 13.84 6.55
C ALA A 250 12.70 12.77 7.47
N TYR A 251 13.89 13.05 8.00
CA TYR A 251 14.56 12.17 8.96
C TYR A 251 13.80 12.09 10.30
N ILE A 252 13.35 13.23 10.82
CA ILE A 252 12.50 13.32 12.02
C ILE A 252 11.19 12.56 11.80
N PHE A 253 10.57 12.65 10.62
CA PHE A 253 9.39 11.84 10.30
C PHE A 253 9.69 10.33 10.35
N PHE A 254 10.83 9.90 9.80
CA PHE A 254 11.25 8.50 9.86
C PHE A 254 11.47 8.02 11.31
N LEU A 255 12.15 8.82 12.15
CA LEU A 255 12.33 8.52 13.57
C LEU A 255 11.01 8.41 14.32
N ASN A 256 10.03 9.27 13.99
CA ASN A 256 8.68 9.18 14.53
C ASN A 256 8.03 7.83 14.19
N LYS A 257 8.18 7.33 12.95
CA LYS A 257 7.63 6.02 12.58
C LYS A 257 8.30 4.86 13.32
N LEU A 258 9.59 4.99 13.68
CA LEU A 258 10.26 4.03 14.57
C LEU A 258 9.70 4.12 16.00
N LEU A 259 9.44 5.33 16.50
CA LEU A 259 8.86 5.55 17.82
C LEU A 259 7.44 4.96 17.92
N ASP A 260 6.66 5.03 16.84
CA ASP A 260 5.32 4.43 16.75
C ASP A 260 5.32 2.91 17.01
N LEU A 261 6.43 2.20 16.79
CA LEU A 261 6.54 0.76 17.08
C LEU A 261 6.33 0.43 18.56
N VAL A 262 6.62 1.40 19.45
CA VAL A 262 6.48 1.27 20.91
C VAL A 262 5.01 1.07 21.33
N ASP A 263 4.04 1.49 20.52
CA ASP A 263 2.60 1.20 20.75
C ASP A 263 2.35 -0.30 20.97
N THR A 264 3.03 -1.12 20.15
CA THR A 264 2.89 -2.58 20.19
C THR A 264 3.55 -3.17 21.42
N VAL A 265 4.64 -2.56 21.90
CA VAL A 265 5.29 -2.92 23.17
C VAL A 265 4.31 -2.71 24.33
N PHE A 266 3.61 -1.58 24.37
CA PHE A 266 2.57 -1.36 25.39
C PHE A 266 1.42 -2.38 25.29
N PHE A 267 1.00 -2.77 24.09
CA PHE A 267 -0.04 -3.78 23.92
C PHE A 267 0.39 -5.15 24.46
N VAL A 268 1.62 -5.57 24.17
CA VAL A 268 2.19 -6.82 24.69
C VAL A 268 2.30 -6.79 26.21
N LEU A 269 2.92 -5.75 26.79
CA LEU A 269 3.15 -5.65 28.24
C LEU A 269 1.85 -5.59 29.05
N ARG A 270 0.76 -5.12 28.44
CA ARG A 270 -0.59 -5.07 29.04
C ARG A 270 -1.46 -6.28 28.73
N LYS A 271 -0.95 -7.28 28.00
CA LYS A 271 -1.73 -8.41 27.46
C LYS A 271 -2.95 -8.00 26.64
N SER A 272 -2.89 -6.86 25.95
CA SER A 272 -3.97 -6.34 25.12
C SER A 272 -3.84 -6.82 23.68
N TYR A 273 -3.68 -8.14 23.48
CA TYR A 273 -3.37 -8.75 22.18
C TYR A 273 -4.44 -8.50 21.11
N LYS A 274 -5.69 -8.24 21.52
CA LYS A 274 -6.78 -7.82 20.62
C LYS A 274 -6.49 -6.53 19.84
N GLN A 275 -5.54 -5.72 20.30
CA GLN A 275 -5.11 -4.49 19.61
C GLN A 275 -4.01 -4.78 18.57
N ILE A 276 -3.29 -5.90 18.68
CA ILE A 276 -2.25 -6.32 17.74
C ILE A 276 -2.93 -7.03 16.56
N THR A 277 -3.55 -6.24 15.68
CA THR A 277 -4.24 -6.73 14.50
C THR A 277 -3.32 -6.79 13.29
N VAL A 278 -3.72 -7.51 12.23
CA VAL A 278 -3.02 -7.48 10.93
C VAL A 278 -2.91 -6.05 10.41
N LEU A 279 -3.96 -5.25 10.53
CA LEU A 279 -3.95 -3.83 10.18
C LEU A 279 -2.87 -3.04 10.91
N HIS A 280 -2.79 -3.22 12.24
CA HIS A 280 -1.80 -2.57 13.08
C HIS A 280 -0.38 -2.93 12.63
N LEU A 281 -0.06 -4.23 12.56
CA LEU A 281 1.28 -4.69 12.20
C LEU A 281 1.67 -4.29 10.77
N TYR A 282 0.76 -4.47 9.81
CA TYR A 282 0.99 -4.09 8.41
C TYR A 282 1.28 -2.59 8.29
N HIS A 283 0.47 -1.74 8.94
CA HIS A 283 0.67 -0.29 8.97
C HIS A 283 2.05 0.09 9.52
N HIS A 284 2.41 -0.40 10.71
CA HIS A 284 3.67 0.00 11.33
C HIS A 284 4.90 -0.46 10.52
N VAL A 285 4.87 -1.67 9.97
CA VAL A 285 5.97 -2.18 9.13
C VAL A 285 6.08 -1.39 7.83
N ILE A 286 4.97 -1.16 7.11
CA ILE A 286 5.02 -0.47 5.82
C ILE A 286 5.37 1.01 5.99
N MET A 287 4.99 1.65 7.09
CA MET A 287 5.37 3.05 7.35
C MET A 287 6.87 3.19 7.62
N VAL A 288 7.48 2.29 8.41
CA VAL A 288 8.94 2.32 8.65
C VAL A 288 9.70 1.96 7.37
N TYR A 289 9.37 0.82 6.76
CA TYR A 289 10.08 0.29 5.60
C TYR A 289 9.85 1.15 4.35
N GLY A 290 8.61 1.59 4.13
CA GLY A 290 8.23 2.44 3.01
C GLY A 290 8.87 3.82 3.10
N THR A 291 8.89 4.45 4.29
CA THR A 291 9.59 5.73 4.47
C THR A 291 11.08 5.60 4.16
N TYR A 292 11.75 4.55 4.66
CA TYR A 292 13.15 4.27 4.33
C TYR A 292 13.37 4.19 2.81
N TRP A 293 12.59 3.37 2.10
CA TRP A 293 12.77 3.18 0.66
C TRP A 293 12.44 4.42 -0.16
N VAL A 294 11.44 5.22 0.25
CA VAL A 294 11.16 6.50 -0.41
C VAL A 294 12.36 7.44 -0.27
N LEU A 295 12.92 7.58 0.94
CA LEU A 295 14.11 8.40 1.18
C LEU A 295 15.31 7.91 0.36
N ARG A 296 15.44 6.58 0.19
CA ARG A 296 16.57 5.98 -0.52
C ARG A 296 16.45 5.95 -2.04
N MET A 297 15.23 5.90 -2.59
CA MET A 297 14.99 5.84 -4.04
C MET A 297 14.77 7.22 -4.66
N TYR A 298 14.19 8.13 -3.88
CA TYR A 298 13.83 9.47 -4.37
C TYR A 298 14.61 10.57 -3.66
N GLY A 299 14.72 10.49 -2.34
CA GLY A 299 15.25 11.55 -1.51
C GLY A 299 14.19 12.14 -0.59
N THR A 300 14.42 13.37 -0.15
CA THR A 300 13.61 14.05 0.87
C THR A 300 12.54 14.94 0.22
N GLY A 301 11.46 15.22 0.94
CA GLY A 301 10.40 16.11 0.46
C GLY A 301 9.51 15.51 -0.64
N GLY A 302 9.14 16.35 -1.60
CA GLY A 302 8.27 16.01 -2.74
C GLY A 302 6.86 15.56 -2.35
N GLN A 303 6.19 14.80 -3.23
CA GLN A 303 4.79 14.38 -3.06
C GLN A 303 4.56 13.61 -1.74
N TYR A 304 5.54 12.82 -1.28
CA TYR A 304 5.45 12.08 -0.01
C TYR A 304 5.56 12.98 1.23
N ALA A 305 6.05 14.22 1.11
CA ALA A 305 5.99 15.18 2.21
C ALA A 305 4.54 15.48 2.63
N MET A 306 3.61 15.48 1.66
CA MET A 306 2.18 15.66 1.92
C MET A 306 1.59 14.48 2.71
N MET A 307 2.08 13.25 2.46
CA MET A 307 1.74 12.09 3.28
C MET A 307 2.19 12.29 4.74
N GLY A 308 3.43 12.76 4.94
CA GLY A 308 3.94 13.10 6.27
C GLY A 308 3.09 14.18 6.95
N PHE A 309 2.76 15.26 6.23
CA PHE A 309 1.93 16.36 6.70
C PHE A 309 0.54 15.90 7.20
N PHE A 310 -0.21 15.18 6.37
CA PHE A 310 -1.53 14.68 6.78
C PHE A 310 -1.42 13.60 7.86
N ASN A 311 -0.42 12.72 7.81
CA ASN A 311 -0.21 11.71 8.85
C ASN A 311 0.07 12.34 10.21
N SER A 312 0.93 13.38 10.29
CA SER A 312 1.21 14.10 11.53
C SER A 312 -0.03 14.79 12.11
N PHE A 313 -0.91 15.36 11.27
CA PHE A 313 -2.19 15.89 11.76
C PHE A 313 -3.04 14.80 12.43
N VAL A 314 -3.25 13.69 11.71
CA VAL A 314 -4.09 12.60 12.19
C VAL A 314 -3.48 11.91 13.41
N HIS A 315 -2.16 11.74 13.46
CA HIS A 315 -1.44 11.21 14.62
C HIS A 315 -1.55 12.14 15.82
N THR A 316 -1.52 13.47 15.65
CA THR A 316 -1.77 14.42 16.74
C THR A 316 -3.15 14.17 17.38
N VAL A 317 -4.19 14.01 16.56
CA VAL A 317 -5.56 13.72 17.02
C VAL A 317 -5.66 12.33 17.66
N MET A 318 -5.07 11.31 17.02
CA MET A 318 -5.10 9.92 17.49
C MET A 318 -4.39 9.75 18.84
N TYR A 319 -3.18 10.29 18.99
CA TYR A 319 -2.43 10.20 20.26
C TYR A 319 -3.06 11.05 21.35
N SER A 320 -3.73 12.16 21.01
CA SER A 320 -4.55 12.91 21.98
C SER A 320 -5.67 12.05 22.54
N TYR A 321 -6.34 11.27 21.68
CA TYR A 321 -7.34 10.30 22.12
C TYR A 321 -6.74 9.18 22.99
N TYR A 322 -5.57 8.65 22.64
CA TYR A 322 -4.89 7.64 23.46
C TYR A 322 -4.43 8.19 24.82
N PHE A 323 -3.96 9.43 24.87
CA PHE A 323 -3.62 10.12 26.10
C PHE A 323 -4.84 10.25 27.00
N VAL A 324 -5.95 10.81 26.50
CA VAL A 324 -7.19 10.98 27.27
C VAL A 324 -7.76 9.61 27.71
N SER A 325 -7.73 8.61 26.83
CA SER A 325 -8.18 7.25 27.13
C SER A 325 -7.32 6.54 28.20
N ALA A 326 -6.04 6.90 28.30
CA ALA A 326 -5.15 6.40 29.33
C ALA A 326 -5.33 7.16 30.65
N LEU A 327 -5.59 8.47 30.59
CA LEU A 327 -5.78 9.33 31.75
C LEU A 327 -7.08 9.00 32.49
N TYR A 328 -8.16 8.79 31.72
CA TYR A 328 -9.50 8.46 32.22
C TYR A 328 -9.98 7.08 31.71
N PRO A 329 -9.49 5.97 32.30
CA PRO A 329 -9.91 4.61 31.90
C PRO A 329 -11.41 4.37 31.96
N GLU A 330 -12.11 5.01 32.91
CA GLU A 330 -13.56 4.93 33.11
C GLU A 330 -14.35 5.49 31.91
N LEU A 331 -13.78 6.50 31.23
CA LEU A 331 -14.39 7.13 30.06
C LEU A 331 -14.07 6.41 28.75
N LYS A 332 -13.13 5.45 28.74
CA LYS A 332 -12.63 4.78 27.52
C LYS A 332 -13.75 4.18 26.65
N GLY A 333 -14.83 3.71 27.26
CA GLY A 333 -16.02 3.19 26.57
C GLY A 333 -16.97 4.27 26.04
N ASN A 334 -16.95 5.47 26.64
CA ASN A 334 -17.91 6.55 26.44
C ASN A 334 -17.34 7.73 25.62
N LEU A 335 -16.08 7.66 25.17
CA LEU A 335 -15.49 8.68 24.30
C LEU A 335 -16.17 8.66 22.91
N TRP A 336 -17.22 9.48 22.79
CA TRP A 336 -18.10 9.59 21.64
C TRP A 336 -17.38 9.90 20.32
N TRP A 337 -16.22 10.57 20.38
CA TRP A 337 -15.48 10.96 19.17
C TRP A 337 -14.57 9.88 18.58
N LYS A 338 -14.45 8.70 19.21
CA LYS A 338 -13.61 7.61 18.70
C LYS A 338 -13.91 7.28 17.23
N LYS A 339 -15.20 7.28 16.84
CA LYS A 339 -15.64 7.02 15.46
C LYS A 339 -15.17 8.10 14.48
N TYR A 340 -15.04 9.36 14.92
CA TYR A 340 -14.61 10.46 14.05
C TYR A 340 -13.12 10.38 13.75
N ILE A 341 -12.31 9.82 14.65
CA ILE A 341 -10.88 9.57 14.39
C ILE A 341 -10.72 8.57 13.25
N THR A 342 -11.47 7.47 13.25
CA THR A 342 -11.42 6.49 12.15
C THR A 342 -11.93 7.09 10.83
N ARG A 343 -12.96 7.94 10.87
CA ARG A 343 -13.41 8.69 9.68
C ARG A 343 -12.33 9.66 9.17
N LEU A 344 -11.61 10.31 10.09
CA LEU A 344 -10.51 11.21 9.75
C LEU A 344 -9.33 10.44 9.10
N GLN A 345 -8.99 9.27 9.63
CA GLN A 345 -7.98 8.37 9.02
C GLN A 345 -8.40 7.94 7.60
N LEU A 346 -9.67 7.55 7.41
CA LEU A 346 -10.20 7.24 6.08
C LEU A 346 -10.14 8.43 5.13
N ALA A 347 -10.53 9.62 5.59
CA ALA A 347 -10.45 10.85 4.80
C ALA A 347 -9.00 11.15 4.38
N GLN A 348 -8.02 10.98 5.28
CA GLN A 348 -6.60 11.09 4.94
C GLN A 348 -6.22 10.15 3.78
N PHE A 349 -6.56 8.86 3.86
CA PHE A 349 -6.18 7.92 2.80
C PHE A 349 -6.87 8.22 1.46
N ILE A 350 -8.11 8.72 1.49
CA ILE A 350 -8.83 9.18 0.29
C ILE A 350 -8.12 10.39 -0.33
N LEU A 351 -7.72 11.37 0.47
CA LEU A 351 -6.95 12.53 -0.01
C LEU A 351 -5.62 12.08 -0.65
N LEU A 352 -4.90 11.17 0.02
CA LEU A 352 -3.64 10.62 -0.47
C LEU A 352 -3.81 9.70 -1.69
N PHE A 353 -5.00 9.16 -1.93
CA PHE A 353 -5.33 8.42 -3.14
C PHE A 353 -5.53 9.36 -4.33
N PHE A 354 -6.26 10.46 -4.14
CA PHE A 354 -6.53 11.42 -5.22
C PHE A 354 -5.35 12.32 -5.55
N GLN A 355 -4.46 12.62 -4.60
CA GLN A 355 -3.26 13.44 -4.82
C GLN A 355 -2.40 12.97 -6.03
N PRO A 356 -1.92 11.71 -6.10
CA PRO A 356 -1.13 11.25 -7.24
C PRO A 356 -1.96 11.20 -8.54
N ILE A 357 -3.27 10.92 -8.48
CA ILE A 357 -4.15 10.96 -9.66
C ILE A 357 -4.21 12.39 -10.22
N HIS A 358 -4.40 13.37 -9.36
CA HIS A 358 -4.45 14.78 -9.73
C HIS A 358 -3.14 15.21 -10.41
N VAL A 359 -1.99 14.87 -9.81
CA VAL A 359 -0.68 15.19 -10.40
C VAL A 359 -0.49 14.49 -11.75
N LEU A 360 -0.81 13.20 -11.83
CA LEU A 360 -0.67 12.43 -13.06
C LEU A 360 -1.56 12.96 -14.19
N ILE A 361 -2.78 13.42 -13.91
CA ILE A 361 -3.72 13.93 -14.91
C ILE A 361 -3.40 15.38 -15.30
N PHE A 362 -3.27 16.27 -14.31
CA PHE A 362 -3.25 17.72 -14.53
C PHE A 362 -1.84 18.31 -14.62
N ASN A 363 -0.82 17.63 -14.10
CA ASN A 363 0.57 18.11 -14.11
C ASN A 363 1.50 17.07 -14.77
N PRO A 364 1.32 16.80 -16.08
CA PRO A 364 1.99 15.72 -16.78
C PRO A 364 3.51 15.87 -16.91
N THR A 365 4.02 17.09 -16.71
CA THR A 365 5.44 17.44 -16.76
C THR A 365 6.14 17.31 -15.41
N CYS A 366 5.42 16.93 -14.35
CA CYS A 366 5.98 16.72 -13.02
C CYS A 366 7.08 15.66 -13.06
N GLY A 367 8.26 15.99 -12.55
CA GLY A 367 9.43 15.12 -12.48
C GLY A 367 9.34 14.01 -11.44
N PHE A 368 8.26 13.96 -10.66
CA PHE A 368 8.05 12.93 -9.65
C PHE A 368 7.89 11.53 -10.30
N PRO A 369 8.67 10.50 -9.86
CA PRO A 369 8.68 9.20 -10.50
C PRO A 369 7.32 8.50 -10.52
N LEU A 370 6.93 7.97 -11.68
CA LEU A 370 5.68 7.22 -11.84
C LEU A 370 5.57 6.03 -10.87
N GLY A 371 6.66 5.30 -10.67
CA GLY A 371 6.66 4.13 -9.77
C GLY A 371 6.30 4.51 -8.33
N LEU A 372 6.71 5.70 -7.90
CA LEU A 372 6.39 6.23 -6.59
C LEU A 372 4.95 6.72 -6.48
N HIS A 373 4.39 7.29 -7.54
CA HIS A 373 2.95 7.56 -7.62
C HIS A 373 2.13 6.27 -7.51
N LEU A 374 2.55 5.21 -8.22
CA LEU A 374 1.89 3.90 -8.19
C LEU A 374 1.99 3.24 -6.82
N MET A 375 3.14 3.33 -6.17
CA MET A 375 3.32 2.84 -4.80
C MET A 375 2.39 3.56 -3.83
N GLN A 376 2.25 4.89 -3.94
CA GLN A 376 1.33 5.67 -3.11
C GLN A 376 -0.13 5.25 -3.34
N LEU A 377 -0.53 5.05 -4.60
CA LEU A 377 -1.88 4.57 -4.94
C LEU A 377 -2.16 3.20 -4.34
N ALA A 378 -1.24 2.25 -4.51
CA ALA A 378 -1.37 0.90 -3.95
C ALA A 378 -1.47 0.93 -2.42
N ALA A 379 -0.62 1.71 -1.75
CA ALA A 379 -0.66 1.87 -0.31
C ALA A 379 -1.99 2.48 0.16
N ALA A 380 -2.45 3.56 -0.48
CA ALA A 380 -3.71 4.21 -0.13
C ALA A 380 -4.92 3.28 -0.30
N VAL A 381 -4.99 2.53 -1.41
CA VAL A 381 -6.05 1.50 -1.61
C VAL A 381 -6.01 0.45 -0.51
N SER A 382 -4.82 -0.07 -0.18
CA SER A 382 -4.68 -1.07 0.88
C SER A 382 -5.21 -0.56 2.23
N PHE A 383 -4.87 0.68 2.60
CA PHE A 383 -5.34 1.28 3.85
C PHE A 383 -6.84 1.59 3.83
N ILE A 384 -7.38 2.09 2.72
CA ILE A 384 -8.83 2.33 2.57
C ILE A 384 -9.60 1.03 2.80
N ILE A 385 -9.19 -0.08 2.17
CA ILE A 385 -9.86 -1.38 2.33
C ILE A 385 -9.80 -1.83 3.78
N MET A 386 -8.61 -1.83 4.40
CA MET A 386 -8.44 -2.37 5.74
C MET A 386 -9.11 -1.49 6.82
N PHE A 387 -9.06 -0.17 6.70
CA PHE A 387 -9.76 0.74 7.61
C PHE A 387 -11.27 0.73 7.40
N SER A 388 -11.76 0.55 6.17
CA SER A 388 -13.19 0.39 5.91
C SER A 388 -13.71 -0.91 6.51
N ASN A 389 -12.95 -1.99 6.38
CA ASN A 389 -13.25 -3.27 7.03
C ASN A 389 -13.29 -3.13 8.57
N PHE A 390 -12.27 -2.48 9.14
CA PHE A 390 -12.25 -2.17 10.58
C PHE A 390 -13.46 -1.34 10.99
N TYR A 391 -13.79 -0.29 10.24
CA TYR A 391 -14.92 0.60 10.55
C TYR A 391 -16.25 -0.13 10.49
N TYR A 392 -16.46 -0.98 9.48
CA TYR A 392 -17.64 -1.82 9.35
C TYR A 392 -17.80 -2.74 10.56
N HIS A 393 -16.76 -3.50 10.92
CA HIS A 393 -16.84 -4.44 12.04
C HIS A 393 -16.90 -3.77 13.41
N ALA A 394 -16.29 -2.59 13.59
CA ALA A 394 -16.24 -1.90 14.87
C ALA A 394 -17.49 -1.07 15.16
N TYR A 395 -18.14 -0.51 14.14
CA TYR A 395 -19.20 0.51 14.29
C TYR A 395 -20.51 0.23 13.56
N ILE A 396 -20.51 -0.54 12.47
CA ILE A 396 -21.72 -0.78 11.66
C ILE A 396 -22.32 -2.15 11.95
N LYS A 397 -21.49 -3.21 11.97
CA LYS A 397 -21.95 -4.58 12.17
C LYS A 397 -22.64 -4.70 13.53
N PRO A 398 -23.90 -5.16 13.60
CA PRO A 398 -24.59 -5.39 14.86
C PRO A 398 -23.75 -6.33 15.74
N LYS A 399 -23.50 -5.92 16.99
CA LYS A 399 -22.90 -6.85 17.95
C LYS A 399 -23.93 -7.93 18.26
N PRO A 400 -23.58 -9.22 18.19
CA PRO A 400 -24.50 -10.27 18.62
C PRO A 400 -24.92 -9.95 20.06
N LEU A 401 -26.23 -10.02 20.31
CA LEU A 401 -26.78 -9.94 21.66
C LEU A 401 -26.02 -10.98 22.48
N LYS A 402 -25.34 -10.53 23.55
CA LYS A 402 -24.81 -11.46 24.54
C LYS A 402 -26.03 -12.17 25.12
N THR A 403 -26.25 -13.42 24.74
CA THR A 403 -27.07 -14.35 25.51
C THR A 403 -26.45 -14.38 26.90
N GLN A 404 -27.22 -13.89 27.88
CA GLN A 404 -26.82 -13.88 29.30
C GLN A 404 -26.69 -15.30 29.82
#